data_AF-A0A7M3WF27-F1
#
_entry.id   AF-A0A7M3WF27-F1
#
_cell.length_a   1.000
_cell.length_b   1.000
_cell.length_c   1.000
_cell.angle_alpha   90.00
_cell.angle_beta   90.00
_cell.angle_gamma   90.00
#
_symmetry.space_group_name_H-M   'P 1'
#
loop_
_entity.id
_entity.type
_entity.pdbx_description
1 polymer ?
#
loop_
_entity_poly.entity_id
_entity_poly.type
_entity_poly.pdbx_seq_one_letter_code
_entity_poly.pdbx_strand_id
1 'polypeptide(L)'
;WRHGLDESIFVLMCLSISSILYFGKDAVYGLGIGMVAVPMLVFWTGRDPSRGLSSPKWISDLDSGAFSGTLFDTEFLAVACTIVVLSVYLPRAEYMENMLRPACSALVLVVISSILSLESDNALLQFSSAMVFIFTSFWLISRGEIRSELKTIAKRETVISMVSEGGLSPGLGPLSSYSPKVAEMEQLRRSKRELSDTEDISELLSSEITHTPVVGMVILMIVLLSGILGSAVLGMGPLILVSTGVFCCATVFLIKKRTKGLELDLPHILGIEMPIALSVTGVCLILLSAHVFPPGSSPRLLLDMAVACSLILVLLMVSLLEHKNLIDRISIAIDWFVIPLLLTRLIGGALVGALPLPFTVEPFDGDNLEWTMPWLLLESILVLCVILGFWIEGKRSNVSSREMDGFGSGARSLAIVMMSFGPAGILAASSSAVQSVRTSRPSELGIALPSGVLAIFALSRWNESLLDWFGEIMLISGIVVMIGCALTVVLRLPKWTFTLAANGHIFVISGAITVGMVGNFGLPVLMILMSTEIWIIGILQMRKGFRIWGLSDLVAAIVCFLVFASGDIGQSEILLGMTVLAVELGVVAWLGLANQDELVKD
;
A
#
# COMPACT_ATOMS: atom_id res chain seq x y z
N TRP A 1 -20.60 1.29 43.55
CA TRP A 1 -21.69 1.01 42.59
C TRP A 1 -23.11 1.08 43.17
N ARG A 2 -23.70 0.07 43.86
CA ARG A 2 -25.12 0.13 44.35
C ARG A 2 -25.50 1.42 45.10
N HIS A 3 -24.48 2.00 45.75
CA HIS A 3 -24.56 3.16 46.61
C HIS A 3 -24.07 4.50 46.00
N GLY A 4 -23.66 4.51 44.73
CA GLY A 4 -23.13 5.73 44.07
C GLY A 4 -21.76 6.19 44.58
N LEU A 5 -20.98 5.31 45.21
CA LEU A 5 -19.66 5.62 45.80
C LEU A 5 -18.49 5.54 44.80
N ASP A 6 -18.75 5.69 43.51
CA ASP A 6 -17.78 5.38 42.47
C ASP A 6 -16.59 6.36 42.49
N GLU A 7 -16.84 7.65 42.76
CA GLU A 7 -15.82 8.68 43.00
C GLU A 7 -14.87 8.28 44.14
N SER A 8 -15.42 7.92 45.31
CA SER A 8 -14.61 7.56 46.48
C SER A 8 -13.75 6.32 46.24
N ILE A 9 -14.25 5.37 45.44
CA ILE A 9 -13.52 4.16 45.06
C ILE A 9 -12.38 4.50 44.10
N PHE A 10 -12.57 5.43 43.16
CA PHE A 10 -11.50 5.89 42.26
C PHE A 10 -10.35 6.50 43.06
N VAL A 11 -10.63 7.40 44.01
CA VAL A 11 -9.59 8.01 44.86
C VAL A 11 -8.85 6.97 45.70
N LEU A 12 -9.57 6.07 46.38
CA LEU A 12 -8.98 5.05 47.23
C LEU A 12 -8.11 4.07 46.43
N MET A 13 -8.60 3.62 45.27
CA MET A 13 -7.85 2.73 44.38
C MET A 13 -6.62 3.43 43.81
N CYS A 14 -6.76 4.68 43.38
CA CYS A 14 -5.64 5.48 42.87
C CYS A 14 -4.54 5.65 43.93
N LEU A 15 -4.88 6.05 45.16
CA LEU A 15 -3.91 6.26 46.23
C LEU A 15 -3.23 4.97 46.67
N SER A 16 -4.01 3.89 46.86
CA SER A 16 -3.46 2.60 47.27
C SER A 16 -2.54 2.01 46.20
N ILE A 17 -2.95 2.02 44.94
CA ILE A 17 -2.16 1.49 43.84
C ILE A 17 -0.95 2.37 43.56
N SER A 18 -1.06 3.70 43.60
CA SER A 18 0.09 4.59 43.42
C SER A 18 1.14 4.39 44.52
N SER A 19 0.72 4.17 45.77
CA SER A 19 1.61 3.82 46.87
C SER A 19 2.29 2.46 46.65
N ILE A 20 1.52 1.44 46.24
CA ILE A 20 2.06 0.11 45.92
C ILE A 20 3.03 0.17 44.74
N LEU A 21 2.74 0.97 43.71
CA LEU A 21 3.65 1.17 42.59
C LEU A 21 4.92 1.88 43.09
N TYR A 22 4.81 2.94 43.89
CA TYR A 22 5.98 3.65 44.39
C TYR A 22 6.94 2.74 45.19
N PHE A 23 6.43 1.89 46.08
CA PHE A 23 7.26 1.03 46.94
C PHE A 23 7.45 -0.41 46.44
N GLY A 24 6.68 -0.86 45.45
CA GLY A 24 6.59 -2.26 45.04
C GLY A 24 7.63 -2.72 44.03
N LYS A 25 7.60 -4.03 43.73
CA LYS A 25 8.43 -4.70 42.72
C LYS A 25 7.80 -4.63 41.33
N ASP A 26 8.64 -4.52 40.31
CA ASP A 26 8.31 -4.35 38.89
C ASP A 26 7.27 -5.36 38.35
N ALA A 27 7.26 -6.59 38.87
CA ALA A 27 6.36 -7.66 38.41
C ALA A 27 4.86 -7.36 38.63
N VAL A 28 4.51 -6.51 39.60
CA VAL A 28 3.12 -6.23 39.99
C VAL A 28 2.55 -5.02 39.25
N TYR A 29 3.38 -4.28 38.51
CA TYR A 29 3.01 -2.99 37.92
C TYR A 29 1.90 -3.10 36.88
N GLY A 30 2.01 -4.06 35.96
CA GLY A 30 1.01 -4.24 34.92
C GLY A 30 -0.38 -4.49 35.50
N LEU A 31 -0.44 -5.35 36.53
CA LEU A 31 -1.68 -5.68 37.22
C LEU A 31 -2.18 -4.50 38.07
N GLY A 32 -1.30 -3.81 38.78
CA GLY A 32 -1.64 -2.62 39.57
C GLY A 32 -2.28 -1.53 38.71
N ILE A 33 -1.62 -1.11 37.63
CA ILE A 33 -2.15 -0.10 36.70
C ILE A 33 -3.48 -0.55 36.07
N GLY A 34 -3.58 -1.82 35.68
CA GLY A 34 -4.83 -2.38 35.13
C GLY A 34 -5.99 -2.36 36.13
N MET A 35 -5.73 -2.58 37.42
CA MET A 35 -6.75 -2.52 38.46
C MET A 35 -7.35 -1.13 38.66
N VAL A 36 -6.61 -0.05 38.35
CA VAL A 36 -7.13 1.32 38.36
C VAL A 36 -8.16 1.53 37.26
N ALA A 37 -8.06 0.82 36.15
CA ALA A 37 -8.97 0.95 35.01
C ALA A 37 -10.32 0.23 35.23
N VAL A 38 -10.37 -0.75 36.15
CA VAL A 38 -11.57 -1.56 36.41
C VAL A 38 -12.76 -0.70 36.91
N PRO A 39 -12.59 0.16 37.92
CA PRO A 39 -13.65 1.08 38.33
C PRO A 39 -14.16 1.98 37.19
N MET A 40 -13.26 2.47 36.32
CA MET A 40 -13.62 3.32 35.18
C MET A 40 -14.46 2.56 34.14
N LEU A 41 -14.09 1.31 33.83
CA LEU A 41 -14.89 0.43 32.96
C LEU A 41 -16.28 0.14 33.52
N VAL A 42 -16.39 -0.05 34.84
CA VAL A 42 -17.70 -0.27 35.49
C VAL A 42 -18.56 0.96 35.36
N PHE A 43 -18.01 2.16 35.58
CA PHE A 43 -18.74 3.41 35.39
C PHE A 43 -19.24 3.56 33.95
N TRP A 44 -18.37 3.27 32.97
CA TRP A 44 -18.72 3.32 31.55
C TRP A 44 -19.89 2.39 31.15
N THR A 45 -20.21 1.37 31.94
CA THR A 45 -21.41 0.54 31.67
C THR A 45 -22.75 1.26 31.88
N GLY A 46 -22.74 2.53 32.33
CA GLY A 46 -23.91 3.38 32.40
C GLY A 46 -24.98 2.90 33.38
N ARG A 47 -24.60 2.10 34.38
CA ARG A 47 -25.58 1.60 35.34
C ARG A 47 -25.81 2.64 36.44
N ASP A 48 -27.06 3.03 36.63
CA ASP A 48 -27.47 3.96 37.69
C ASP A 48 -27.51 3.34 39.09
N PRO A 49 -27.06 4.06 40.13
CA PRO A 49 -27.08 3.56 41.50
C PRO A 49 -28.51 3.49 42.05
N SER A 50 -28.97 2.28 42.37
CA SER A 50 -30.30 2.05 42.96
C SER A 50 -30.55 2.76 44.30
N ARG A 51 -29.51 3.16 45.03
CA ARG A 51 -29.57 3.84 46.34
C ARG A 51 -28.38 4.80 46.52
N GLY A 52 -28.39 5.93 45.82
CA GLY A 52 -27.34 6.96 45.96
C GLY A 52 -27.27 7.50 47.39
N LEU A 53 -26.06 7.54 47.97
CA LEU A 53 -25.80 8.39 49.13
C LEU A 53 -25.67 9.84 48.67
N SER A 54 -26.24 10.78 49.42
CA SER A 54 -26.05 12.21 49.17
C SER A 54 -24.62 12.62 49.49
N SER A 55 -24.03 13.45 48.63
CA SER A 55 -22.72 14.05 48.89
C SER A 55 -22.82 14.93 50.14
N PRO A 56 -21.84 14.86 51.06
CA PRO A 56 -21.85 15.71 52.24
C PRO A 56 -21.61 17.16 51.84
N LYS A 57 -22.31 18.10 52.50
CA LYS A 57 -22.41 19.53 52.12
C LYS A 57 -21.06 20.26 51.93
N TRP A 58 -20.01 19.82 52.62
CA TRP A 58 -18.67 20.40 52.47
C TRP A 58 -18.01 20.10 51.11
N ILE A 59 -18.38 18.98 50.47
CA ILE A 59 -17.92 18.64 49.10
C ILE A 59 -18.65 19.52 48.08
N SER A 60 -19.97 19.68 48.22
CA SER A 60 -20.75 20.54 47.32
C SER A 60 -20.35 22.02 47.42
N ASP A 61 -19.96 22.49 48.60
CA ASP A 61 -19.49 23.87 48.79
C ASP A 61 -18.11 24.10 48.14
N LEU A 62 -17.22 23.09 48.18
CA LEU A 62 -15.89 23.13 47.53
C LEU A 62 -15.99 23.11 46.00
N ASP A 63 -17.01 22.41 45.48
CA ASP A 63 -17.29 22.26 44.05
C ASP A 63 -17.75 23.58 43.40
N SER A 64 -18.41 24.45 44.17
CA SER A 64 -18.94 25.74 43.70
C SER A 64 -17.89 26.87 43.57
N GLY A 65 -16.69 26.69 44.13
CA GLY A 65 -15.72 27.76 44.34
C GLY A 65 -14.46 27.76 43.46
N ALA A 66 -14.26 26.73 42.62
CA ALA A 66 -13.01 26.55 41.89
C ALA A 66 -13.13 26.90 40.39
N PHE A 67 -12.01 27.37 39.84
CA PHE A 67 -11.82 27.86 38.48
C PHE A 67 -12.32 26.85 37.42
N SER A 68 -13.47 27.13 36.81
CA SER A 68 -13.96 26.50 35.58
C SER A 68 -14.06 24.97 35.61
N GLY A 69 -14.82 24.41 36.56
CA GLY A 69 -15.27 23.00 36.51
C GLY A 69 -15.60 22.40 37.88
N THR A 70 -16.53 21.46 37.89
CA THR A 70 -16.88 20.57 39.01
C THR A 70 -15.70 19.61 39.28
N LEU A 71 -14.99 19.81 40.40
CA LEU A 71 -13.76 19.09 40.76
C LEU A 71 -14.00 17.63 41.14
N PHE A 72 -15.24 17.26 41.46
CA PHE A 72 -15.60 15.92 41.94
C PHE A 72 -16.41 15.10 40.94
N ASP A 73 -16.59 15.58 39.71
CA ASP A 73 -17.19 14.76 38.67
C ASP A 73 -16.33 13.52 38.39
N THR A 74 -17.00 12.39 38.19
CA THR A 74 -16.39 11.08 37.96
C THR A 74 -15.40 11.10 36.79
N GLU A 75 -15.70 11.87 35.75
CA GLU A 75 -14.89 12.03 34.54
C GLU A 75 -13.60 12.80 34.84
N PHE A 76 -13.69 13.92 35.58
CA PHE A 76 -12.52 14.69 36.03
C PHE A 76 -11.62 13.84 36.91
N LEU A 77 -12.22 13.13 37.87
CA LEU A 77 -11.49 12.28 38.79
C LEU A 77 -10.81 11.12 38.09
N ALA A 78 -11.43 10.56 37.04
CA ALA A 78 -10.80 9.52 36.22
C ALA A 78 -9.51 10.03 35.58
N VAL A 79 -9.55 11.18 34.90
CA VAL A 79 -8.38 11.80 34.27
C VAL A 79 -7.31 12.12 35.33
N ALA A 80 -7.69 12.74 36.44
CA ALA A 80 -6.75 13.05 37.53
C ALA A 80 -6.07 11.79 38.09
N CYS A 81 -6.82 10.71 38.31
CA CYS A 81 -6.27 9.45 38.79
C CYS A 81 -5.28 8.84 37.79
N THR A 82 -5.56 8.90 36.49
CA THR A 82 -4.60 8.44 35.48
C THR A 82 -3.30 9.23 35.51
N ILE A 83 -3.36 10.57 35.64
CA ILE A 83 -2.19 11.43 35.72
C ILE A 83 -1.32 11.07 36.94
N VAL A 84 -1.94 10.87 38.11
CA VAL A 84 -1.21 10.49 39.33
C VAL A 84 -0.49 9.16 39.15
N VAL A 85 -1.18 8.13 38.66
CA VAL A 85 -0.59 6.80 38.43
C VAL A 85 0.55 6.85 37.41
N LEU A 86 0.37 7.61 36.32
CA LEU A 86 1.38 7.78 35.28
C LEU A 86 2.61 8.57 35.75
N SER A 87 2.42 9.57 36.61
CA SER A 87 3.53 10.36 37.16
C SER A 87 4.49 9.50 38.00
N VAL A 88 3.98 8.46 38.64
CA VAL A 88 4.79 7.47 39.38
C VAL A 88 5.40 6.44 38.44
N TYR A 89 4.66 6.02 37.41
CA TYR A 89 5.08 4.95 36.49
C TYR A 89 6.14 5.40 35.46
N LEU A 90 5.92 6.50 34.74
CA LEU A 90 6.74 6.92 33.59
C LEU A 90 8.23 7.08 33.91
N PRO A 91 8.66 7.70 35.03
CA PRO A 91 10.07 7.84 35.35
C PRO A 91 10.76 6.49 35.60
N ARG A 92 10.02 5.49 36.08
CA ARG A 92 10.55 4.19 36.44
C ARG A 92 10.57 3.21 35.27
N ALA A 93 9.72 3.44 34.26
CA ALA A 93 9.63 2.64 33.05
C ALA A 93 10.98 2.48 32.31
N GLU A 94 11.87 3.48 32.40
CA GLU A 94 13.22 3.46 31.83
C GLU A 94 14.09 2.29 32.35
N TYR A 95 13.85 1.83 33.58
CA TYR A 95 14.71 0.84 34.25
C TYR A 95 14.14 -0.59 34.23
N MET A 96 12.93 -0.80 33.71
CA MET A 96 12.25 -2.10 33.77
C MET A 96 12.77 -3.09 32.73
N GLU A 97 12.98 -4.36 33.11
CA GLU A 97 13.43 -5.40 32.16
C GLU A 97 12.33 -5.81 31.15
N ASN A 98 11.07 -5.80 31.60
CA ASN A 98 9.90 -6.23 30.83
C ASN A 98 8.86 -5.11 30.79
N MET A 99 9.11 -4.07 29.98
CA MET A 99 8.21 -2.91 29.94
C MET A 99 6.90 -3.18 29.18
N LEU A 100 6.80 -4.25 28.37
CA LEU A 100 5.63 -4.49 27.53
C LEU A 100 4.33 -4.61 28.33
N ARG A 101 4.30 -5.43 29.39
CA ARG A 101 3.07 -5.65 30.19
C ARG A 101 2.59 -4.39 30.90
N PRO A 102 3.45 -3.65 31.63
CA PRO A 102 3.06 -2.38 32.25
C PRO A 102 2.73 -1.27 31.24
N ALA A 103 3.42 -1.21 30.09
CA ALA A 103 3.12 -0.23 29.05
C ALA A 103 1.74 -0.48 28.43
N CYS A 104 1.41 -1.73 28.12
CA CYS A 104 0.07 -2.07 27.62
C CYS A 104 -1.02 -1.71 28.62
N SER A 105 -0.84 -1.99 29.92
CA SER A 105 -1.87 -1.65 30.92
C SER A 105 -2.00 -0.14 31.14
N ALA A 106 -0.88 0.61 31.10
CA ALA A 106 -0.90 2.07 31.15
C ALA A 106 -1.62 2.66 29.93
N LEU A 107 -1.36 2.15 28.73
CA LEU A 107 -2.06 2.60 27.52
C LEU A 107 -3.55 2.30 27.58
N VAL A 108 -3.95 1.10 28.03
CA VAL A 108 -5.37 0.75 28.22
C VAL A 108 -6.04 1.68 29.22
N LEU A 109 -5.38 1.97 30.35
CA LEU A 109 -5.90 2.92 31.36
C LEU A 109 -6.14 4.31 30.74
N VAL A 110 -5.19 4.82 29.96
CA VAL A 110 -5.34 6.13 29.33
C VAL A 110 -6.42 6.12 28.25
N VAL A 111 -6.54 5.05 27.46
CA VAL A 111 -7.60 4.92 26.45
C VAL A 111 -8.98 4.93 27.12
N ILE A 112 -9.18 4.15 28.19
CA ILE A 112 -10.44 4.13 28.94
C ILE A 112 -10.76 5.52 29.51
N SER A 113 -9.75 6.19 30.09
CA SER A 113 -9.93 7.55 30.61
C SER A 113 -10.24 8.57 29.51
N SER A 114 -9.70 8.39 28.31
CA SER A 114 -9.97 9.25 27.17
C SER A 114 -11.38 9.04 26.63
N ILE A 115 -11.85 7.79 26.53
CA ILE A 115 -13.25 7.47 26.17
C ILE A 115 -14.20 8.12 27.16
N LEU A 116 -13.94 7.97 28.46
CA LEU A 116 -14.80 8.54 29.48
C LEU A 116 -14.82 10.07 29.45
N SER A 117 -13.67 10.68 29.17
CA SER A 117 -13.57 12.12 28.98
C SER A 117 -14.37 12.63 27.76
N LEU A 118 -14.59 11.81 26.72
CA LEU A 118 -15.38 12.20 25.55
C LEU A 118 -16.89 12.25 25.84
N GLU A 119 -17.36 11.54 26.88
CA GLU A 119 -18.75 11.64 27.35
C GLU A 119 -19.02 12.95 28.11
N SER A 120 -17.96 13.61 28.61
CA SER A 120 -18.07 14.90 29.29
C SER A 120 -18.40 16.05 28.32
N ASP A 121 -19.26 16.98 28.75
CA ASP A 121 -19.51 18.24 28.03
C ASP A 121 -18.35 19.25 28.17
N ASN A 122 -17.31 18.92 28.95
CA ASN A 122 -16.20 19.81 29.29
C ASN A 122 -15.03 19.69 28.29
N ALA A 123 -14.93 20.64 27.36
CA ALA A 123 -13.87 20.68 26.35
C ALA A 123 -12.44 20.69 26.94
N LEU A 124 -12.25 21.31 28.12
CA LEU A 124 -10.95 21.32 28.83
C LEU A 124 -10.55 19.91 29.26
N LEU A 125 -11.51 19.10 29.72
CA LEU A 125 -11.25 17.74 30.16
C LEU A 125 -10.87 16.85 28.97
N GLN A 126 -11.63 16.95 27.87
CA GLN A 126 -11.34 16.25 26.60
C GLN A 126 -9.92 16.56 26.10
N PHE A 127 -9.52 17.83 26.10
CA PHE A 127 -8.18 18.23 25.68
C PHE A 127 -7.09 17.71 26.64
N SER A 128 -7.35 17.74 27.96
CA SER A 128 -6.40 17.26 28.95
C SER A 128 -6.13 15.75 28.82
N SER A 129 -7.18 14.94 28.60
CA SER A 129 -7.02 13.48 28.44
C SER A 129 -6.27 13.14 27.14
N ALA A 130 -6.54 13.86 26.05
CA ALA A 130 -5.80 13.73 24.80
C ALA A 130 -4.31 14.08 24.97
N MET A 131 -3.99 15.15 25.72
CA MET A 131 -2.60 15.52 26.01
C MET A 131 -1.89 14.49 26.86
N VAL A 132 -2.56 13.91 27.86
CA VAL A 132 -2.01 12.81 28.67
C VAL A 132 -1.70 11.61 27.79
N PHE A 133 -2.58 11.25 26.85
CA PHE A 133 -2.35 10.18 25.88
C PHE A 133 -1.13 10.44 24.99
N ILE A 134 -0.98 11.65 24.45
CA ILE A 134 0.16 12.00 23.59
C ILE A 134 1.46 11.95 24.37
N PHE A 135 1.49 12.59 25.56
CA PHE A 135 2.69 12.66 26.38
C PHE A 135 3.16 11.28 26.85
N THR A 136 2.23 10.45 27.32
CA THR A 136 2.54 9.08 27.78
C THR A 136 3.07 8.21 26.64
N SER A 137 2.44 8.29 25.47
CA SER A 137 2.88 7.55 24.29
C SER A 137 4.30 7.94 23.85
N PHE A 138 4.58 9.24 23.74
CA PHE A 138 5.91 9.73 23.36
C PHE A 138 6.97 9.41 24.41
N TRP A 139 6.63 9.46 25.70
CA TRP A 139 7.54 9.08 26.77
C TRP A 139 7.92 7.59 26.68
N LEU A 140 6.93 6.71 26.50
CA LEU A 140 7.16 5.28 26.36
C LEU A 140 7.98 4.94 25.11
N ILE A 141 7.73 5.64 23.99
CA ILE A 141 8.51 5.46 22.74
C ILE A 141 9.94 6.00 22.88
N SER A 142 10.17 7.03 23.70
CA SER A 142 11.50 7.64 23.85
C SER A 142 12.39 6.88 24.84
N ARG A 143 11.85 6.57 26.01
CA ARG A 143 12.61 6.01 27.15
C ARG A 143 12.33 4.54 27.40
N GLY A 144 11.19 4.05 26.98
CA GLY A 144 10.71 2.74 27.39
C GLY A 144 11.37 1.54 26.72
N GLU A 145 12.12 1.76 25.64
CA GLU A 145 12.72 0.67 24.85
C GLU A 145 14.24 0.60 24.95
N ILE A 146 14.86 1.42 25.82
CA ILE A 146 16.31 1.66 25.80
C ILE A 146 17.06 0.34 26.04
N ARG A 147 16.56 -0.49 26.94
CA ARG A 147 17.24 -1.72 27.30
C ARG A 147 17.13 -2.83 26.24
N SER A 148 16.00 -2.93 25.53
CA SER A 148 15.89 -3.91 24.44
C SER A 148 16.80 -3.51 23.26
N GLU A 149 16.93 -2.21 23.00
CA GLU A 149 17.88 -1.66 22.03
C GLU A 149 19.34 -1.94 22.41
N LEU A 150 19.72 -1.70 23.68
CA LEU A 150 21.07 -2.05 24.17
C LEU A 150 21.37 -3.54 24.04
N LYS A 151 20.38 -4.41 24.26
CA LYS A 151 20.55 -5.85 24.06
C LYS A 151 20.76 -6.21 22.58
N THR A 152 20.06 -5.54 21.66
CA THR A 152 20.28 -5.75 20.22
C THR A 152 21.63 -5.21 19.76
N ILE A 153 22.09 -4.08 20.32
CA ILE A 153 23.44 -3.54 20.08
C ILE A 153 24.49 -4.54 20.55
N ALA A 154 24.38 -5.02 21.79
CA ALA A 154 25.33 -6.00 22.34
C ALA A 154 25.41 -7.27 21.48
N LYS A 155 24.27 -7.77 20.97
CA LYS A 155 24.26 -8.89 20.02
C LYS A 155 24.99 -8.56 18.72
N ARG A 156 24.74 -7.39 18.13
CA ARG A 156 25.41 -6.94 16.90
C ARG A 156 26.92 -6.84 17.10
N GLU A 157 27.35 -6.19 18.18
CA GLU A 157 28.76 -6.06 18.54
C GLU A 157 29.42 -7.42 18.76
N THR A 158 28.74 -8.38 19.40
CA THR A 158 29.29 -9.74 19.57
C THR A 158 29.51 -10.46 18.24
N VAL A 159 28.65 -10.24 17.24
CA VAL A 159 28.82 -10.83 15.90
C VAL A 159 29.98 -10.15 15.16
N ILE A 160 30.07 -8.83 15.24
CA ILE A 160 31.17 -8.07 14.63
C ILE A 160 32.51 -8.46 15.26
N SER A 161 32.57 -8.61 16.59
CA SER A 161 33.80 -9.00 17.29
C SER A 161 34.23 -10.43 16.93
N MET A 162 33.30 -11.38 16.81
CA MET A 162 33.60 -12.76 16.36
C MET A 162 34.20 -12.80 14.95
N VAL A 163 33.75 -11.91 14.05
CA VAL A 163 34.31 -11.78 12.70
C VAL A 163 35.71 -11.15 12.75
N SER A 164 35.89 -10.09 13.56
CA SER A 164 37.17 -9.38 13.69
C SER A 164 38.25 -10.20 14.40
N GLU A 165 37.90 -11.05 15.36
CA GLU A 165 38.84 -11.91 16.11
C GLU A 165 39.31 -13.14 15.30
N GLY A 166 38.93 -13.24 14.01
CA GLY A 166 39.45 -14.25 13.11
C GLY A 166 38.79 -15.63 13.22
N GLY A 167 37.64 -15.73 13.90
CA GLY A 167 36.82 -16.96 13.91
C GLY A 167 36.35 -17.42 12.52
N LEU A 168 36.45 -16.53 11.53
CA LEU A 168 36.22 -16.77 10.10
C LEU A 168 37.30 -16.09 9.24
N SER A 169 38.56 -16.03 9.70
CA SER A 169 39.63 -15.49 8.87
C SER A 169 39.87 -16.42 7.66
N PRO A 170 39.81 -15.92 6.41
CA PRO A 170 40.15 -16.71 5.24
C PRO A 170 41.64 -17.05 5.32
N GLY A 171 41.90 -18.30 5.66
CA GLY A 171 43.24 -18.87 5.61
C GLY A 171 43.86 -18.61 4.25
N LEU A 172 45.02 -17.96 4.30
CA LEU A 172 45.93 -17.64 3.21
C LEU A 172 46.20 -18.89 2.34
N GLY A 173 45.41 -19.11 1.29
CA GLY A 173 45.60 -20.22 0.35
C GLY A 173 44.61 -20.15 -0.82
N PRO A 174 45.00 -20.59 -2.04
CA PRO A 174 44.24 -20.39 -3.29
C PRO A 174 42.95 -21.25 -3.40
N LEU A 175 42.52 -21.87 -2.30
CA LEU A 175 41.30 -22.67 -2.16
C LEU A 175 40.64 -22.30 -0.83
N SER A 176 40.24 -21.03 -0.66
CA SER A 176 39.62 -20.56 0.57
C SER A 176 38.13 -20.93 0.63
N SER A 177 37.73 -21.48 1.77
CA SER A 177 36.47 -22.15 2.07
C SER A 177 35.20 -21.35 1.74
N TYR A 178 34.30 -21.97 0.98
CA TYR A 178 32.89 -21.61 0.91
C TYR A 178 32.24 -21.85 2.28
N SER A 179 31.93 -20.77 3.01
CA SER A 179 31.13 -20.87 4.23
C SER A 179 29.65 -20.92 3.84
N PRO A 180 28.92 -22.03 4.10
CA PRO A 180 27.52 -22.16 3.69
C PRO A 180 26.65 -21.05 4.29
N LYS A 181 27.01 -20.54 5.48
CA LYS A 181 26.28 -19.45 6.16
C LYS A 181 26.47 -18.10 5.47
N VAL A 182 27.64 -17.81 4.90
CA VAL A 182 27.87 -16.56 4.16
C VAL A 182 27.09 -16.57 2.85
N ALA A 183 27.11 -17.71 2.15
CA ALA A 183 26.35 -17.86 0.91
C ALA A 183 24.82 -17.83 1.14
N GLU A 184 24.32 -18.44 2.23
CA GLU A 184 22.92 -18.34 2.64
C GLU A 184 22.51 -16.88 2.90
N MET A 185 23.34 -16.14 3.64
CA MET A 185 23.07 -14.74 3.96
C MET A 185 23.17 -13.82 2.73
N GLU A 186 24.07 -14.12 1.79
CA GLU A 186 24.15 -13.45 0.50
C GLU A 186 22.87 -13.70 -0.32
N GLN A 187 22.38 -14.94 -0.34
CA GLN A 187 21.13 -15.29 -1.02
C GLN A 187 19.91 -14.60 -0.37
N LEU A 188 19.82 -14.59 0.96
CA LEU A 188 18.78 -13.88 1.70
C LEU A 188 18.82 -12.38 1.41
N ARG A 189 20.01 -11.78 1.36
CA ARG A 189 20.19 -10.37 1.00
C ARG A 189 19.73 -10.07 -0.42
N ARG A 190 20.05 -10.94 -1.40
CA ARG A 190 19.57 -10.80 -2.80
C ARG A 190 18.05 -10.91 -2.94
N SER A 191 17.41 -11.70 -2.08
CA SER A 191 15.94 -11.86 -2.04
C SER A 191 15.22 -10.64 -1.44
N LYS A 192 15.90 -9.89 -0.57
CA LYS A 192 15.36 -8.69 0.07
C LYS A 192 15.46 -7.51 -0.87
N ARG A 193 14.36 -6.77 -1.05
CA ARG A 193 14.30 -5.62 -1.96
C ARG A 193 15.01 -4.39 -1.38
N GLU A 194 15.14 -4.33 -0.07
CA GLU A 194 15.66 -3.18 0.67
C GLU A 194 17.18 -3.16 0.83
N LEU A 195 17.88 -4.27 0.56
CA LEU A 195 19.32 -4.40 0.74
C LEU A 195 20.04 -4.44 -0.61
N SER A 196 21.15 -3.70 -0.72
CA SER A 196 22.09 -3.81 -1.83
C SER A 196 23.14 -4.89 -1.55
N ASP A 197 23.74 -5.46 -2.59
CA ASP A 197 24.86 -6.40 -2.44
C ASP A 197 26.04 -5.72 -1.70
N THR A 198 26.73 -6.47 -0.84
CA THR A 198 27.93 -6.02 -0.10
C THR A 198 28.97 -7.14 -0.07
N GLU A 199 30.24 -6.78 -0.17
CA GLU A 199 31.37 -7.69 -0.02
C GLU A 199 31.85 -7.81 1.44
N ASP A 200 31.36 -6.95 2.34
CA ASP A 200 31.74 -6.96 3.75
C ASP A 200 31.01 -8.06 4.53
N ILE A 201 31.76 -9.08 4.96
CA ILE A 201 31.26 -10.23 5.72
C ILE A 201 30.63 -9.80 7.05
N SER A 202 31.16 -8.74 7.69
CA SER A 202 30.64 -8.24 8.97
C SER A 202 29.27 -7.57 8.78
N GLU A 203 29.09 -6.80 7.71
CA GLU A 203 27.82 -6.19 7.33
C GLU A 203 26.81 -7.26 6.91
N LEU A 204 27.27 -8.28 6.17
CA LEU A 204 26.45 -9.38 5.69
C LEU A 204 25.90 -10.23 6.85
N LEU A 205 26.74 -10.58 7.83
CA LEU A 205 26.33 -11.37 9.00
C LEU A 205 25.57 -10.53 10.05
N SER A 206 25.79 -9.22 10.10
CA SER A 206 25.01 -8.34 11.00
C SER A 206 23.66 -7.92 10.43
N SER A 207 23.43 -8.10 9.12
CA SER A 207 22.17 -7.72 8.45
C SER A 207 20.90 -8.44 8.96
N GLU A 208 21.05 -9.57 9.66
CA GLU A 208 19.92 -10.28 10.29
C GLU A 208 19.46 -9.62 11.60
N ILE A 209 20.32 -8.80 12.22
CA ILE A 209 20.07 -8.25 13.56
C ILE A 209 19.27 -6.96 13.41
N THR A 210 17.96 -7.11 13.21
CA THR A 210 17.01 -6.00 13.23
C THR A 210 16.38 -5.82 14.60
N HIS A 211 16.16 -4.56 15.01
CA HIS A 211 15.43 -4.24 16.24
C HIS A 211 13.95 -4.03 15.94
N THR A 212 13.08 -4.75 16.66
CA THR A 212 11.63 -4.63 16.56
C THR A 212 11.12 -3.65 17.62
N PRO A 213 10.64 -2.45 17.25
CA PRO A 213 10.17 -1.44 18.21
C PRO A 213 8.79 -1.80 18.78
N VAL A 214 8.70 -2.80 19.66
CA VAL A 214 7.43 -3.46 20.03
C VAL A 214 6.46 -2.48 20.68
N VAL A 215 6.96 -1.59 21.54
CA VAL A 215 6.12 -0.62 22.28
C VAL A 215 5.52 0.40 21.32
N GLY A 216 6.34 0.93 20.40
CA GLY A 216 5.87 1.85 19.36
C GLY A 216 4.84 1.21 18.44
N MET A 217 5.04 -0.06 18.07
CA MET A 217 4.08 -0.82 17.25
C MET A 217 2.75 -1.05 17.96
N VAL A 218 2.74 -1.34 19.26
CA VAL A 218 1.48 -1.48 20.04
C VAL A 218 0.73 -0.16 20.11
N ILE A 219 1.43 0.96 20.33
CA ILE A 219 0.82 2.29 20.35
C ILE A 219 0.19 2.61 18.99
N LEU A 220 0.93 2.38 17.89
CA LEU A 220 0.40 2.55 16.53
C LEU A 220 -0.85 1.69 16.31
N MET A 221 -0.82 0.41 16.70
CA MET A 221 -1.97 -0.48 16.57
C MET A 221 -3.20 0.03 17.32
N ILE A 222 -3.04 0.52 18.55
CA ILE A 222 -4.15 1.06 19.35
C ILE A 222 -4.74 2.30 18.68
N VAL A 223 -3.91 3.23 18.21
CA VAL A 223 -4.38 4.47 17.57
C VAL A 223 -5.02 4.21 16.22
N LEU A 224 -4.49 3.29 15.43
CA LEU A 224 -5.09 2.91 14.16
C LEU A 224 -6.43 2.21 14.38
N LEU A 225 -6.52 1.30 15.35
CA LEU A 225 -7.77 0.62 15.68
C LEU A 225 -8.83 1.60 16.21
N SER A 226 -8.45 2.55 17.06
CA SER A 226 -9.37 3.58 17.54
C SER A 226 -9.81 4.51 16.41
N GLY A 227 -8.92 4.85 15.47
CA GLY A 227 -9.27 5.61 14.26
C GLY A 227 -10.25 4.88 13.34
N ILE A 228 -10.05 3.57 13.13
CA ILE A 228 -10.95 2.75 12.33
C ILE A 228 -12.35 2.71 12.97
N LEU A 229 -12.42 2.45 14.28
CA LEU A 229 -13.71 2.38 14.98
C LEU A 229 -14.38 3.76 15.08
N GLY A 230 -13.60 4.80 15.39
CA GLY A 230 -14.10 6.17 15.49
C GLY A 230 -14.65 6.67 14.15
N SER A 231 -13.97 6.39 13.04
CA SER A 231 -14.45 6.76 11.70
C SER A 231 -15.75 6.03 11.34
N ALA A 232 -15.90 4.76 11.74
CA ALA A 232 -17.12 4.00 11.51
C ALA A 232 -18.33 4.52 12.29
N VAL A 233 -18.12 5.00 13.53
CA VAL A 233 -19.20 5.42 14.44
C VAL A 233 -19.58 6.89 14.24
N LEU A 234 -18.60 7.78 14.15
CA LEU A 234 -18.81 9.24 14.18
C LEU A 234 -19.06 9.85 12.79
N GLY A 235 -18.68 9.16 11.70
CA GLY A 235 -18.82 9.68 10.33
C GLY A 235 -17.95 10.89 9.99
N MET A 236 -17.07 11.35 10.89
CA MET A 236 -16.17 12.49 10.69
C MET A 236 -14.84 12.05 10.03
N GLY A 237 -14.92 11.49 8.82
CA GLY A 237 -13.78 10.90 8.10
C GLY A 237 -12.51 11.77 8.09
N PRO A 238 -12.54 12.99 7.51
CA PRO A 238 -11.34 13.81 7.36
C PRO A 238 -10.69 14.20 8.70
N LEU A 239 -11.48 14.57 9.71
CA LEU A 239 -10.98 15.07 10.99
C LEU A 239 -10.34 13.97 11.85
N ILE A 240 -10.95 12.77 11.83
CA ILE A 240 -10.39 11.59 12.49
C ILE A 240 -9.10 11.17 11.78
N LEU A 241 -9.07 11.23 10.45
CA LEU A 241 -7.89 10.89 9.66
C LEU A 241 -6.73 11.87 9.90
N VAL A 242 -6.99 13.18 9.96
CA VAL A 242 -5.96 14.19 10.31
C VAL A 242 -5.38 13.92 11.70
N SER A 243 -6.23 13.78 12.71
CA SER A 243 -5.77 13.63 14.10
C SER A 243 -4.96 12.34 14.31
N THR A 244 -5.50 11.19 13.87
CA THR A 244 -4.83 9.89 13.96
C THR A 244 -3.59 9.81 13.07
N GLY A 245 -3.68 10.36 11.85
CA GLY A 245 -2.61 10.36 10.87
C GLY A 245 -1.40 11.20 11.28
N VAL A 246 -1.61 12.42 11.80
CA VAL A 246 -0.53 13.28 12.31
C VAL A 246 0.16 12.61 13.50
N PHE A 247 -0.60 11.99 14.40
CA PHE A 247 -0.03 11.23 15.51
C PHE A 247 0.79 10.02 15.02
N CYS A 248 0.31 9.27 14.03
CA CYS A 248 1.07 8.19 13.41
C CYS A 248 2.36 8.69 12.77
N CYS A 249 2.33 9.83 12.07
CA CYS A 249 3.54 10.44 11.50
C CYS A 249 4.56 10.80 12.59
N ALA A 250 4.12 11.42 13.67
CA ALA A 250 5.00 11.81 14.78
C ALA A 250 5.61 10.60 15.48
N THR A 251 4.82 9.57 15.77
CA THR A 251 5.31 8.34 16.41
C THR A 251 6.30 7.58 15.53
N VAL A 252 6.00 7.41 14.24
CA VAL A 252 6.92 6.81 13.26
C VAL A 252 8.24 7.59 13.18
N PHE A 253 8.16 8.92 13.11
CA PHE A 253 9.35 9.78 13.08
C PHE A 253 10.21 9.61 14.33
N LEU A 254 9.59 9.55 15.52
CA LEU A 254 10.30 9.33 16.79
C LEU A 254 11.00 7.96 16.82
N ILE A 255 10.29 6.90 16.43
CA ILE A 255 10.84 5.54 16.34
C ILE A 255 12.06 5.55 15.41
N LYS A 256 11.94 6.13 14.21
CA LYS A 256 13.01 6.13 13.22
C LYS A 256 14.22 6.93 13.66
N LYS A 257 14.02 8.16 14.16
CA LYS A 257 15.10 9.02 14.65
C LYS A 257 15.90 8.32 15.76
N ARG A 258 15.20 7.58 16.62
CA ARG A 258 15.80 6.84 17.72
C ARG A 258 16.61 5.64 17.25
N THR A 259 16.02 4.75 16.45
CA THR A 259 16.70 3.53 16.00
C THR A 259 17.92 3.85 15.12
N LYS A 260 17.82 4.88 14.28
CA LYS A 260 18.96 5.37 13.49
C LYS A 260 20.05 6.02 14.35
N GLY A 261 19.70 6.72 15.43
CA GLY A 261 20.68 7.22 16.40
C GLY A 261 21.55 6.13 17.05
N LEU A 262 21.12 4.86 16.95
CA LEU A 262 21.80 3.69 17.50
C LEU A 262 22.37 2.75 16.41
N GLU A 263 22.36 3.17 15.14
CA GLU A 263 22.77 2.35 13.99
C GLU A 263 22.07 0.98 13.92
N LEU A 264 20.83 0.90 14.42
CA LEU A 264 20.00 -0.30 14.32
C LEU A 264 19.05 -0.16 13.12
N ASP A 265 18.84 -1.26 12.42
CA ASP A 265 17.84 -1.33 11.36
C ASP A 265 16.51 -1.87 11.89
N LEU A 266 15.44 -1.24 11.41
CA LEU A 266 14.07 -1.66 11.67
C LEU A 266 13.71 -2.87 10.78
N PRO A 267 12.80 -3.76 11.22
CA PRO A 267 12.27 -4.83 10.36
C PRO A 267 11.54 -4.25 9.15
N HIS A 268 11.58 -4.96 8.02
CA HIS A 268 10.91 -4.54 6.78
C HIS A 268 9.72 -5.44 6.44
N ILE A 269 8.66 -4.85 5.90
CA ILE A 269 7.54 -5.53 5.25
C ILE A 269 7.51 -5.04 3.79
N LEU A 270 7.61 -5.96 2.83
CA LEU A 270 7.67 -5.63 1.39
C LEU A 270 8.67 -4.49 1.07
N GLY A 271 9.82 -4.48 1.76
CA GLY A 271 10.90 -3.52 1.55
C GLY A 271 10.79 -2.18 2.29
N ILE A 272 9.68 -1.86 2.96
CA ILE A 272 9.57 -0.64 3.79
C ILE A 272 9.62 -0.97 5.28
N GLU A 273 10.09 -0.05 6.11
CA GLU A 273 10.18 -0.22 7.56
C GLU A 273 8.80 -0.51 8.16
N MET A 274 8.71 -1.50 9.05
CA MET A 274 7.46 -2.03 9.61
C MET A 274 6.54 -0.97 10.24
N PRO A 275 7.03 0.02 11.02
CA PRO A 275 6.16 1.07 11.55
C PRO A 275 5.51 1.91 10.44
N ILE A 276 6.25 2.17 9.36
CA ILE A 276 5.76 2.92 8.20
C ILE A 276 4.72 2.08 7.45
N ALA A 277 5.03 0.80 7.16
CA ALA A 277 4.10 -0.13 6.55
C ALA A 277 2.77 -0.17 7.32
N LEU A 278 2.84 -0.35 8.63
CA LEU A 278 1.67 -0.39 9.50
C LEU A 278 0.87 0.92 9.42
N SER A 279 1.53 2.07 9.54
CA SER A 279 0.85 3.37 9.48
C SER A 279 0.17 3.62 8.13
N VAL A 280 0.81 3.30 7.00
CA VAL A 280 0.22 3.45 5.66
C VAL A 280 -1.00 2.55 5.50
N THR A 281 -0.88 1.26 5.87
CA THR A 281 -2.04 0.34 5.83
C THR A 281 -3.17 0.78 6.74
N GLY A 282 -2.86 1.30 7.93
CA GLY A 282 -3.83 1.80 8.88
C GLY A 282 -4.59 3.03 8.37
N VAL A 283 -3.87 4.02 7.82
CA VAL A 283 -4.50 5.20 7.19
C VAL A 283 -5.43 4.79 6.06
N CYS A 284 -5.01 3.83 5.22
CA CYS A 284 -5.84 3.23 4.17
C CYS A 284 -7.11 2.54 4.70
N LEU A 285 -7.02 1.85 5.84
CA LEU A 285 -8.17 1.20 6.49
C LEU A 285 -9.11 2.21 7.15
N ILE A 286 -8.60 3.30 7.73
CA ILE A 286 -9.43 4.39 8.27
C ILE A 286 -10.21 5.05 7.12
N LEU A 287 -9.57 5.32 5.98
CA LEU A 287 -10.24 5.84 4.79
C LEU A 287 -11.37 4.91 4.32
N LEU A 288 -11.12 3.60 4.26
CA LEU A 288 -12.15 2.63 3.90
C LEU A 288 -13.31 2.61 4.91
N SER A 289 -12.98 2.62 6.21
CA SER A 289 -13.96 2.58 7.30
C SER A 289 -14.87 3.82 7.30
N ALA A 290 -14.31 5.00 7.03
CA ALA A 290 -15.05 6.26 6.94
C ALA A 290 -16.13 6.27 5.86
N HIS A 291 -15.94 5.48 4.79
CA HIS A 291 -16.87 5.42 3.66
C HIS A 291 -17.83 4.24 3.72
N VAL A 292 -17.45 3.12 4.35
CA VAL A 292 -18.23 1.86 4.33
C VAL A 292 -19.29 1.78 5.43
N PHE A 293 -19.01 2.27 6.64
CA PHE A 293 -19.88 2.06 7.80
C PHE A 293 -20.84 3.22 8.14
N PRO A 294 -20.44 4.50 8.04
CA PRO A 294 -21.29 5.59 8.50
C PRO A 294 -22.60 5.76 7.68
N PRO A 295 -23.75 5.99 8.35
CA PRO A 295 -25.00 6.25 7.66
C PRO A 295 -24.96 7.62 6.97
N GLY A 296 -25.21 7.66 5.66
CA GLY A 296 -25.13 8.89 4.86
C GLY A 296 -23.78 9.17 4.21
N SER A 297 -22.85 8.22 4.27
CA SER A 297 -21.62 8.24 3.46
C SER A 297 -21.96 8.44 1.98
N SER A 298 -21.24 9.32 1.30
CA SER A 298 -21.42 9.57 -0.13
C SER A 298 -20.09 9.43 -0.87
N PRO A 299 -20.07 8.76 -2.05
CA PRO A 299 -18.84 8.56 -2.82
C PRO A 299 -18.24 9.85 -3.39
N ARG A 300 -18.96 10.98 -3.29
CA ARG A 300 -18.54 12.30 -3.78
C ARG A 300 -17.78 13.12 -2.73
N LEU A 301 -17.80 12.72 -1.45
CA LEU A 301 -17.13 13.41 -0.34
C LEU A 301 -15.73 12.83 -0.11
N LEU A 302 -14.73 13.25 -0.90
CA LEU A 302 -13.39 12.65 -0.92
C LEU A 302 -12.30 13.52 -0.26
N LEU A 303 -12.67 14.47 0.60
CA LEU A 303 -11.69 15.29 1.32
C LEU A 303 -10.76 14.44 2.20
N ASP A 304 -11.27 13.35 2.77
CA ASP A 304 -10.49 12.37 3.53
C ASP A 304 -9.48 11.62 2.67
N MET A 305 -9.78 11.33 1.40
CA MET A 305 -8.81 10.79 0.44
C MET A 305 -7.64 11.75 0.23
N ALA A 306 -7.89 13.06 0.12
CA ALA A 306 -6.83 14.06 -0.02
C ALA A 306 -5.92 14.07 1.22
N VAL A 307 -6.52 14.04 2.41
CA VAL A 307 -5.80 13.94 3.68
C VAL A 307 -4.99 12.65 3.73
N ALA A 308 -5.57 11.50 3.36
CA ALA A 308 -4.87 10.20 3.31
C ALA A 308 -3.63 10.28 2.41
N CYS A 309 -3.77 10.81 1.21
CA CYS A 309 -2.67 10.97 0.25
C CYS A 309 -1.55 11.83 0.84
N SER A 310 -1.90 12.96 1.48
CA SER A 310 -0.92 13.84 2.10
C SER A 310 -0.15 13.17 3.25
N LEU A 311 -0.83 12.43 4.12
CA LEU A 311 -0.24 11.71 5.25
C LEU A 311 0.67 10.57 4.80
N ILE A 312 0.20 9.77 3.83
CA ILE A 312 1.00 8.68 3.25
C ILE A 312 2.25 9.26 2.60
N LEU A 313 2.15 10.39 1.87
CA LEU A 313 3.32 11.06 1.30
C LEU A 313 4.31 11.47 2.39
N VAL A 314 3.84 12.07 3.51
CA VAL A 314 4.72 12.44 4.64
C VAL A 314 5.40 11.20 5.24
N LEU A 315 4.68 10.11 5.48
CA LEU A 315 5.23 8.85 6.00
C LEU A 315 6.30 8.25 5.08
N LEU A 316 6.07 8.29 3.77
CA LEU A 316 7.01 7.82 2.78
C LEU A 316 8.24 8.73 2.66
N MET A 317 8.06 10.05 2.76
CA MET A 317 9.19 10.99 2.84
C MET A 317 10.04 10.71 4.08
N VAL A 318 9.42 10.46 5.24
CA VAL A 318 10.13 10.01 6.44
C VAL A 318 10.90 8.72 6.17
N SER A 319 10.37 7.77 5.39
CA SER A 319 11.08 6.54 5.00
C SER A 319 12.37 6.79 4.21
N LEU A 320 12.36 7.77 3.31
CA LEU A 320 13.50 8.09 2.44
C LEU A 320 14.65 8.79 3.17
N LEU A 321 14.38 9.47 4.28
CA LEU A 321 15.40 10.17 5.05
C LEU A 321 16.54 9.23 5.48
N GLU A 322 17.77 9.73 5.36
CA GLU A 322 19.00 9.17 5.98
C GLU A 322 19.42 7.76 5.51
N HIS A 323 18.90 7.27 4.38
CA HIS A 323 19.35 6.02 3.77
C HIS A 323 20.45 6.21 2.71
N LYS A 324 21.43 5.31 2.70
CA LYS A 324 22.50 5.28 1.69
C LYS A 324 21.99 4.82 0.30
N ASN A 325 21.07 3.85 0.27
CA ASN A 325 20.52 3.26 -0.95
C ASN A 325 19.22 3.95 -1.41
N LEU A 326 19.33 5.22 -1.84
CA LEU A 326 18.17 6.02 -2.25
C LEU A 326 17.45 5.46 -3.49
N ILE A 327 18.17 4.84 -4.43
CA ILE A 327 17.61 4.35 -5.71
C ILE A 327 16.54 3.27 -5.44
N ASP A 328 16.88 2.25 -4.66
CA ASP A 328 15.94 1.15 -4.36
C ASP A 328 14.83 1.59 -3.40
N ARG A 329 15.16 2.43 -2.42
CA ARG A 329 14.19 2.98 -1.46
C ARG A 329 13.10 3.82 -2.11
N ILE A 330 13.42 4.68 -3.08
CA ILE A 330 12.38 5.48 -3.74
C ILE A 330 11.47 4.59 -4.60
N SER A 331 12.01 3.57 -5.28
CA SER A 331 11.15 2.61 -6.00
C SER A 331 10.18 1.88 -5.07
N ILE A 332 10.62 1.52 -3.85
CA ILE A 332 9.78 0.90 -2.83
C ILE A 332 8.74 1.90 -2.29
N ALA A 333 9.13 3.15 -2.07
CA ALA A 333 8.22 4.20 -1.61
C ALA A 333 7.09 4.45 -2.62
N ILE A 334 7.39 4.45 -3.92
CA ILE A 334 6.37 4.55 -4.98
C ILE A 334 5.39 3.38 -4.91
N ASP A 335 5.89 2.14 -4.76
CA ASP A 335 5.04 0.95 -4.63
C ASP A 335 4.10 1.06 -3.41
N TRP A 336 4.62 1.53 -2.27
CA TRP A 336 3.86 1.73 -1.03
C TRP A 336 2.93 2.95 -1.04
N PHE A 337 3.09 3.90 -1.95
CA PHE A 337 2.09 4.94 -2.20
C PHE A 337 0.93 4.38 -3.02
N VAL A 338 1.24 3.75 -4.16
CA VAL A 338 0.24 3.39 -5.18
C VAL A 338 -0.55 2.15 -4.79
N ILE A 339 0.11 1.06 -4.36
CA ILE A 339 -0.54 -0.25 -4.18
C ILE A 339 -1.58 -0.23 -3.05
N PRO A 340 -1.28 0.28 -1.83
CA PRO A 340 -2.26 0.30 -0.75
C PRO A 340 -3.47 1.19 -1.07
N LEU A 341 -3.24 2.36 -1.68
CA LEU A 341 -4.34 3.25 -2.08
C LEU A 341 -5.20 2.64 -3.19
N LEU A 342 -4.60 1.98 -4.17
CA LEU A 342 -5.33 1.24 -5.20
C LEU A 342 -6.16 0.11 -4.59
N LEU A 343 -5.60 -0.64 -3.65
CA LEU A 343 -6.33 -1.70 -2.95
C LEU A 343 -7.51 -1.13 -2.16
N THR A 344 -7.32 -0.02 -1.44
CA THR A 344 -8.40 0.70 -0.76
C THR A 344 -9.49 1.11 -1.73
N ARG A 345 -9.14 1.68 -2.89
CA ARG A 345 -10.10 2.09 -3.92
C ARG A 345 -10.88 0.91 -4.50
N LEU A 346 -10.21 -0.20 -4.82
CA LEU A 346 -10.86 -1.40 -5.35
C LEU A 346 -11.82 -2.02 -4.33
N ILE A 347 -11.38 -2.15 -3.06
CA ILE A 347 -12.22 -2.69 -1.99
C ILE A 347 -13.39 -1.76 -1.71
N GLY A 348 -13.16 -0.44 -1.61
CA GLY A 348 -14.21 0.55 -1.38
C GLY A 348 -15.21 0.65 -2.53
N GLY A 349 -14.76 0.53 -3.78
CA GLY A 349 -15.67 0.49 -4.93
C GLY A 349 -16.48 -0.81 -5.01
N ALA A 350 -15.89 -1.95 -4.62
CA ALA A 350 -16.62 -3.22 -4.55
C ALA A 350 -17.61 -3.29 -3.37
N LEU A 351 -17.32 -2.59 -2.26
CA LEU A 351 -18.16 -2.55 -1.07
C LEU A 351 -19.12 -1.35 -1.12
N VAL A 352 -20.39 -1.60 -1.42
CA VAL A 352 -21.48 -0.59 -1.40
C VAL A 352 -21.24 0.59 -2.36
N GLY A 353 -20.21 0.55 -3.22
CA GLY A 353 -19.83 1.66 -4.08
C GLY A 353 -19.25 2.86 -3.31
N ALA A 354 -18.64 2.61 -2.15
CA ALA A 354 -18.21 3.63 -1.20
C ALA A 354 -17.10 4.55 -1.75
N LEU A 355 -16.22 4.01 -2.62
CA LEU A 355 -15.23 4.79 -3.37
C LEU A 355 -15.47 4.63 -4.88
N PRO A 356 -15.20 5.67 -5.70
CA PRO A 356 -15.39 5.57 -7.14
C PRO A 356 -14.42 4.55 -7.76
N LEU A 357 -14.96 3.68 -8.60
CA LEU A 357 -14.19 2.67 -9.30
C LEU A 357 -13.15 3.32 -10.25
N PRO A 358 -12.07 2.60 -10.59
CA PRO A 358 -11.18 3.00 -11.68
C PRO A 358 -11.97 3.33 -12.95
N PHE A 359 -11.53 4.35 -13.68
CA PHE A 359 -12.08 4.76 -14.99
C PHE A 359 -13.50 5.37 -14.99
N THR A 360 -14.17 5.51 -13.84
CA THR A 360 -15.51 6.12 -13.76
C THR A 360 -15.50 7.58 -13.28
N VAL A 361 -14.32 8.18 -13.15
CA VAL A 361 -14.14 9.47 -12.46
C VAL A 361 -14.16 10.64 -13.45
N GLU A 362 -15.03 11.60 -13.18
CA GLU A 362 -15.08 12.90 -13.86
C GLU A 362 -14.58 13.98 -12.88
N PRO A 363 -13.31 14.41 -12.96
CA PRO A 363 -12.67 15.20 -11.90
C PRO A 363 -13.27 16.59 -11.69
N PHE A 364 -14.02 17.12 -12.66
CA PHE A 364 -14.58 18.48 -12.65
C PHE A 364 -16.11 18.53 -12.47
N ASP A 365 -16.79 17.39 -12.26
CA ASP A 365 -18.26 17.29 -12.10
C ASP A 365 -18.74 17.41 -10.63
N GLY A 366 -17.96 18.05 -9.75
CA GLY A 366 -18.26 18.05 -8.31
C GLY A 366 -17.78 19.29 -7.58
N ASP A 367 -17.98 19.29 -6.26
CA ASP A 367 -17.52 20.38 -5.41
C ASP A 367 -16.00 20.57 -5.51
N ASN A 368 -15.55 21.82 -5.38
CA ASN A 368 -14.14 22.15 -5.51
C ASN A 368 -13.29 21.53 -4.39
N LEU A 369 -13.77 21.58 -3.15
CA LEU A 369 -13.01 21.14 -1.98
C LEU A 369 -13.15 19.63 -1.76
N GLU A 370 -14.35 19.09 -1.92
CA GLU A 370 -14.66 17.71 -1.57
C GLU A 370 -14.43 16.72 -2.71
N TRP A 371 -14.40 17.19 -3.97
CA TRP A 371 -14.24 16.33 -5.15
C TRP A 371 -13.04 16.70 -6.02
N THR A 372 -13.02 17.92 -6.55
CA THR A 372 -12.02 18.35 -7.54
C THR A 372 -10.61 18.38 -6.94
N MET A 373 -10.45 18.98 -5.76
CA MET A 373 -9.15 19.12 -5.11
C MET A 373 -8.51 17.77 -4.71
N PRO A 374 -9.22 16.79 -4.11
CA PRO A 374 -8.69 15.46 -3.87
C PRO A 374 -8.15 14.76 -5.11
N TRP A 375 -8.86 14.83 -6.23
CA TRP A 375 -8.42 14.24 -7.49
C TRP A 375 -7.19 14.94 -8.06
N LEU A 376 -7.17 16.28 -8.07
CA LEU A 376 -6.02 17.04 -8.52
C LEU A 376 -4.77 16.79 -7.66
N LEU A 377 -4.93 16.69 -6.34
CA LEU A 377 -3.84 16.37 -5.42
C LEU A 377 -3.30 14.97 -5.69
N LEU A 378 -4.17 13.97 -5.79
CA LEU A 378 -3.77 12.59 -6.09
C LEU A 378 -3.03 12.53 -7.44
N GLU A 379 -3.59 13.14 -8.49
CA GLU A 379 -2.99 13.16 -9.83
C GLU A 379 -1.62 13.83 -9.82
N SER A 380 -1.47 14.96 -9.13
CA SER A 380 -0.18 15.66 -9.00
C SER A 380 0.87 14.79 -8.31
N ILE A 381 0.50 14.03 -7.28
CA ILE A 381 1.43 13.11 -6.61
C ILE A 381 1.77 11.93 -7.52
N LEU A 382 0.81 11.38 -8.27
CA LEU A 382 1.06 10.31 -9.23
C LEU A 382 2.02 10.75 -10.34
N VAL A 383 1.87 11.97 -10.88
CA VAL A 383 2.83 12.55 -11.84
C VAL A 383 4.24 12.59 -11.23
N LEU A 384 4.37 13.04 -9.98
CA LEU A 384 5.66 13.04 -9.28
C LEU A 384 6.24 11.63 -9.14
N CYS A 385 5.42 10.63 -8.77
CA CYS A 385 5.83 9.23 -8.69
C CYS A 385 6.35 8.69 -10.03
N VAL A 386 5.69 9.03 -11.14
CA VAL A 386 6.11 8.62 -12.50
C VAL A 386 7.45 9.25 -12.86
N ILE A 387 7.62 10.55 -12.65
CA ILE A 387 8.87 11.26 -12.97
C ILE A 387 10.04 10.69 -12.16
N LEU A 388 9.85 10.49 -10.85
CA LEU A 388 10.85 9.87 -9.99
C LEU A 388 11.16 8.44 -10.43
N GLY A 389 10.13 7.63 -10.69
CA GLY A 389 10.28 6.25 -11.12
C GLY A 389 11.08 6.11 -12.42
N PHE A 390 10.79 6.95 -13.42
CA PHE A 390 11.53 6.97 -14.68
C PHE A 390 13.00 7.36 -14.49
N TRP A 391 13.27 8.38 -13.66
CA TRP A 391 14.63 8.81 -13.35
C TRP A 391 15.44 7.71 -12.64
N ILE A 392 14.83 7.01 -11.69
CA ILE A 392 15.45 5.93 -10.91
C ILE A 392 15.79 4.74 -11.78
N GLU A 393 14.85 4.29 -12.62
CA GLU A 393 15.08 3.12 -13.46
C GLU A 393 16.13 3.40 -14.53
N GLY A 394 16.19 4.64 -15.04
CA GLY A 394 17.30 5.12 -15.87
C GLY A 394 18.66 5.00 -15.16
N LYS A 395 18.74 5.45 -13.90
CA LYS A 395 19.97 5.35 -13.10
C LYS A 395 20.34 3.90 -12.77
N ARG A 396 19.36 3.05 -12.45
CA ARG A 396 19.54 1.63 -12.15
C ARG A 396 20.13 0.88 -13.34
N SER A 397 19.62 1.13 -14.55
CA SER A 397 20.10 0.47 -15.77
C SER A 397 21.58 0.73 -16.08
N ASN A 398 22.15 1.84 -15.59
CA ASN A 398 23.56 2.18 -15.77
C ASN A 398 24.48 1.56 -14.69
N VAL A 399 23.92 1.08 -13.57
CA VAL A 399 24.68 0.65 -12.39
C VAL A 399 24.58 -0.86 -12.16
N SER A 400 23.43 -1.48 -12.40
CA SER A 400 23.23 -2.91 -12.13
C SER A 400 22.91 -3.71 -13.39
N SER A 401 23.74 -4.73 -13.64
CA SER A 401 23.50 -5.77 -14.64
C SER A 401 22.55 -6.85 -14.09
N ARG A 402 21.51 -6.48 -13.34
CA ARG A 402 20.54 -7.43 -12.81
C ARG A 402 19.48 -7.69 -13.88
N GLU A 403 19.50 -8.90 -14.45
CA GLU A 403 18.40 -9.41 -15.26
C GLU A 403 17.18 -9.58 -14.36
N MET A 404 16.32 -8.57 -14.34
CA MET A 404 15.10 -8.56 -13.55
C MET A 404 13.92 -8.53 -14.52
N ASP A 405 12.95 -9.41 -14.29
CA ASP A 405 11.74 -9.49 -15.10
C ASP A 405 10.98 -8.15 -15.04
N GLY A 406 10.73 -7.54 -16.20
CA GLY A 406 10.07 -6.24 -16.33
C GLY A 406 8.61 -6.20 -15.85
N PHE A 407 8.06 -7.33 -15.42
CA PHE A 407 6.69 -7.47 -14.94
C PHE A 407 6.37 -6.51 -13.77
N GLY A 408 7.28 -6.37 -12.80
CA GLY A 408 7.05 -5.49 -11.65
C GLY A 408 6.93 -4.01 -12.01
N SER A 409 7.70 -3.55 -13.00
CA SER A 409 7.62 -2.17 -13.52
C SER A 409 6.31 -1.96 -14.30
N GLY A 410 5.95 -2.94 -15.14
CA GLY A 410 4.68 -2.96 -15.87
C GLY A 410 3.47 -2.90 -14.92
N ALA A 411 3.44 -3.75 -13.90
CA ALA A 411 2.37 -3.78 -12.91
C ALA A 411 2.23 -2.45 -12.14
N ARG A 412 3.35 -1.79 -11.81
CA ARG A 412 3.34 -0.44 -11.23
C ARG A 412 2.71 0.58 -12.18
N SER A 413 3.07 0.54 -13.47
CA SER A 413 2.49 1.46 -14.46
C SER A 413 0.98 1.28 -14.59
N LEU A 414 0.49 0.02 -14.58
CA LEU A 414 -0.94 -0.28 -14.57
C LEU A 414 -1.62 0.22 -13.29
N ALA A 415 -0.99 0.03 -12.13
CA ALA A 415 -1.52 0.50 -10.85
C ALA A 415 -1.69 2.04 -10.82
N ILE A 416 -0.73 2.78 -11.38
CA ILE A 416 -0.82 4.24 -11.53
C ILE A 416 -1.98 4.61 -12.46
N VAL A 417 -2.12 3.90 -13.60
CA VAL A 417 -3.23 4.13 -14.55
C VAL A 417 -4.59 3.93 -13.90
N MET A 418 -4.77 2.88 -13.10
CA MET A 418 -6.04 2.60 -12.41
C MET A 418 -6.38 3.63 -11.31
N MET A 419 -5.38 4.35 -10.79
CA MET A 419 -5.57 5.42 -9.81
C MET A 419 -5.79 6.78 -10.45
N SER A 420 -5.13 7.04 -11.58
CA SER A 420 -5.15 8.29 -12.33
C SER A 420 -6.49 8.55 -13.02
N PHE A 421 -6.85 9.82 -13.21
CA PHE A 421 -7.97 10.21 -14.10
C PHE A 421 -7.53 10.53 -15.54
N GLY A 422 -6.23 10.46 -15.85
CA GLY A 422 -5.73 10.43 -17.24
C GLY A 422 -4.25 10.82 -17.38
N PRO A 423 -3.88 12.09 -17.11
CA PRO A 423 -2.52 12.61 -17.36
C PRO A 423 -1.37 11.77 -16.78
N ALA A 424 -1.43 11.43 -15.49
CA ALA A 424 -0.42 10.63 -14.81
C ALA A 424 -0.37 9.21 -15.37
N GLY A 425 -1.53 8.63 -15.71
CA GLY A 425 -1.63 7.33 -16.37
C GLY A 425 -0.96 7.29 -17.73
N ILE A 426 -1.16 8.31 -18.57
CA ILE A 426 -0.53 8.43 -19.89
C ILE A 426 1.00 8.56 -19.74
N LEU A 427 1.46 9.37 -18.78
CA LEU A 427 2.88 9.50 -18.47
C LEU A 427 3.47 8.19 -17.94
N ALA A 428 2.74 7.44 -17.10
CA ALA A 428 3.18 6.15 -16.57
C ALA A 428 3.33 5.10 -17.68
N ALA A 429 2.33 4.99 -18.56
CA ALA A 429 2.35 4.03 -19.66
C ALA A 429 3.45 4.35 -20.68
N SER A 430 3.59 5.63 -21.06
CA SER A 430 4.62 6.06 -22.02
C SER A 430 6.04 5.90 -21.47
N SER A 431 6.28 6.28 -20.21
CA SER A 431 7.60 6.10 -19.58
C SER A 431 7.98 4.62 -19.45
N SER A 432 7.04 3.76 -19.06
CA SER A 432 7.22 2.30 -18.99
C SER A 432 7.49 1.68 -20.37
N ALA A 433 6.76 2.08 -21.41
CA ALA A 433 7.00 1.62 -22.78
C ALA A 433 8.39 2.04 -23.30
N VAL A 434 8.80 3.30 -23.09
CA VAL A 434 10.14 3.78 -23.47
C VAL A 434 11.23 3.03 -22.71
N GLN A 435 11.04 2.82 -21.41
CA GLN A 435 12.03 2.13 -20.58
C GLN A 435 12.14 0.65 -20.95
N SER A 436 11.02 0.00 -21.25
CA SER A 436 10.99 -1.38 -21.74
C SER A 436 11.81 -1.54 -23.02
N VAL A 437 11.64 -0.63 -23.98
CA VAL A 437 12.41 -0.64 -25.24
C VAL A 437 13.91 -0.42 -24.97
N ARG A 438 14.26 0.54 -24.11
CA ARG A 438 15.66 0.83 -23.73
C ARG A 438 16.33 -0.34 -23.03
N THR A 439 15.61 -1.01 -22.13
CA THR A 439 16.14 -2.12 -21.32
C THR A 439 15.89 -3.49 -21.94
N SER A 440 15.28 -3.55 -23.13
CA SER A 440 15.00 -4.81 -23.83
C SER A 440 14.11 -5.79 -23.05
N ARG A 441 13.14 -5.29 -22.26
CA ARG A 441 12.25 -6.07 -21.39
C ARG A 441 10.83 -6.21 -21.97
N PRO A 442 10.53 -7.25 -22.78
CA PRO A 442 9.25 -7.35 -23.50
C PRO A 442 8.03 -7.44 -22.57
N SER A 443 8.14 -8.13 -21.42
CA SER A 443 7.03 -8.28 -20.47
C SER A 443 6.51 -6.95 -19.91
N GLU A 444 7.38 -5.95 -19.79
CA GLU A 444 7.01 -4.59 -19.36
C GLU A 444 6.17 -3.89 -20.42
N LEU A 445 6.58 -3.96 -21.69
CA LEU A 445 5.80 -3.42 -22.82
C LEU A 445 4.44 -4.12 -22.94
N GLY A 446 4.42 -5.43 -22.67
CA GLY A 446 3.21 -6.25 -22.60
C GLY A 446 2.12 -5.62 -21.72
N ILE A 447 2.49 -5.06 -20.57
CA ILE A 447 1.55 -4.43 -19.63
C ILE A 447 1.40 -2.93 -19.92
N ALA A 448 2.47 -2.26 -20.33
CA ALA A 448 2.48 -0.81 -20.54
C ALA A 448 1.53 -0.37 -21.68
N LEU A 449 1.47 -1.12 -22.77
CA LEU A 449 0.61 -0.77 -23.91
C LEU A 449 -0.88 -0.79 -23.53
N PRO A 450 -1.46 -1.88 -22.95
CA PRO A 450 -2.85 -1.87 -22.50
C PRO A 450 -3.11 -0.80 -21.44
N SER A 451 -2.15 -0.57 -20.55
CA SER A 451 -2.23 0.50 -19.55
C SER A 451 -2.36 1.88 -20.23
N GLY A 452 -1.66 2.12 -21.34
CA GLY A 452 -1.79 3.35 -22.12
C GLY A 452 -3.19 3.55 -22.70
N VAL A 453 -3.79 2.52 -23.28
CA VAL A 453 -5.16 2.59 -23.81
C VAL A 453 -6.17 2.83 -22.69
N LEU A 454 -6.01 2.16 -21.54
CA LEU A 454 -6.84 2.39 -20.36
C LEU A 454 -6.68 3.82 -19.80
N ALA A 455 -5.49 4.40 -19.87
CA ALA A 455 -5.28 5.79 -19.47
C ALA A 455 -5.97 6.79 -20.41
N ILE A 456 -5.99 6.50 -21.72
CA ILE A 456 -6.77 7.27 -22.70
C ILE A 456 -8.27 7.12 -22.42
N PHE A 457 -8.74 5.93 -22.06
CA PHE A 457 -10.13 5.70 -21.65
C PHE A 457 -10.51 6.48 -20.37
N ALA A 458 -9.59 6.56 -19.39
CA ALA A 458 -9.78 7.40 -18.21
C ALA A 458 -9.92 8.88 -18.60
N LEU A 459 -9.07 9.34 -19.52
CA LEU A 459 -9.07 10.72 -20.02
C LEU A 459 -10.33 11.05 -20.84
N SER A 460 -10.83 10.10 -21.65
CA SER A 460 -12.04 10.31 -22.45
C SER A 460 -13.29 10.51 -21.60
N ARG A 461 -13.28 10.06 -20.34
CA ARG A 461 -14.45 10.16 -19.46
C ARG A 461 -14.88 11.60 -19.20
N TRP A 462 -13.93 12.54 -19.19
CA TRP A 462 -14.20 13.98 -18.98
C TRP A 462 -13.86 14.83 -20.21
N ASN A 463 -13.62 14.19 -21.35
CA ASN A 463 -13.40 14.85 -22.64
C ASN A 463 -14.26 14.18 -23.71
N GLU A 464 -15.44 14.74 -23.96
CA GLU A 464 -16.42 14.23 -24.93
C GLU A 464 -15.81 14.01 -26.32
N SER A 465 -14.99 14.96 -26.80
CA SER A 465 -14.34 14.84 -28.11
C SER A 465 -13.40 13.65 -28.20
N LEU A 466 -12.79 13.22 -27.09
CA LEU A 466 -11.90 12.05 -27.09
C LEU A 466 -12.72 10.76 -27.03
N LEU A 467 -13.84 10.77 -26.31
CA LEU A 467 -14.75 9.62 -26.19
C LEU A 467 -15.29 9.18 -27.56
N ASP A 468 -15.67 10.13 -28.41
CA ASP A 468 -16.18 9.85 -29.75
C ASP A 468 -15.16 9.13 -30.65
N TRP A 469 -13.87 9.43 -30.48
CA TRP A 469 -12.77 8.86 -31.28
C TRP A 469 -12.08 7.67 -30.59
N PHE A 470 -12.53 7.27 -29.40
CA PHE A 470 -11.82 6.28 -28.58
C PHE A 470 -11.73 4.92 -29.30
N GLY A 471 -12.82 4.47 -29.94
CA GLY A 471 -12.86 3.21 -30.66
C GLY A 471 -11.86 3.17 -31.83
N GLU A 472 -11.81 4.24 -32.62
CA GLU A 472 -10.89 4.39 -33.75
C GLU A 472 -9.44 4.42 -33.27
N ILE A 473 -9.13 5.17 -32.21
CA ILE A 473 -7.79 5.24 -31.63
C ILE A 473 -7.34 3.85 -31.15
N MET A 474 -8.23 3.11 -30.48
CA MET A 474 -7.95 1.75 -30.03
C MET A 474 -7.67 0.81 -31.21
N LEU A 475 -8.50 0.83 -32.25
CA LEU A 475 -8.32 0.01 -33.44
C LEU A 475 -7.03 0.35 -34.20
N ILE A 476 -6.75 1.65 -34.42
CA ILE A 476 -5.51 2.12 -35.07
C ILE A 476 -4.29 1.67 -34.25
N SER A 477 -4.33 1.80 -32.93
CA SER A 477 -3.24 1.34 -32.06
C SER A 477 -3.00 -0.17 -32.19
N GLY A 478 -4.08 -0.96 -32.30
CA GLY A 478 -3.99 -2.40 -32.55
C GLY A 478 -3.33 -2.75 -33.88
N ILE A 479 -3.73 -2.07 -34.96
CA ILE A 479 -3.12 -2.25 -36.28
C ILE A 479 -1.64 -1.89 -36.26
N VAL A 480 -1.25 -0.79 -35.60
CA VAL A 480 0.16 -0.40 -35.46
C VAL A 480 0.96 -1.44 -34.67
N VAL A 481 0.39 -2.00 -33.61
CA VAL A 481 1.03 -3.06 -32.80
C VAL A 481 1.18 -4.35 -33.61
N MET A 482 0.18 -4.73 -34.41
CA MET A 482 0.26 -5.87 -35.32
C MET A 482 1.35 -5.65 -36.38
N ILE A 483 1.41 -4.49 -37.04
CA ILE A 483 2.52 -4.17 -37.96
C ILE A 483 3.89 -4.29 -37.26
N GLY A 484 3.99 -3.84 -36.01
CA GLY A 484 5.17 -4.05 -35.17
C GLY A 484 5.50 -5.52 -34.94
N CYS A 485 4.48 -6.37 -34.74
CA CYS A 485 4.60 -7.83 -34.62
C CYS A 485 5.19 -8.44 -35.90
N ALA A 486 4.65 -8.13 -37.08
CA ALA A 486 5.22 -8.57 -38.36
C ALA A 486 6.70 -8.16 -38.53
N LEU A 487 7.06 -6.92 -38.14
CA LEU A 487 8.43 -6.42 -38.23
C LEU A 487 9.42 -7.20 -37.35
N THR A 488 8.96 -7.89 -36.31
CA THR A 488 9.86 -8.71 -35.47
C THR A 488 10.54 -9.83 -36.24
N VAL A 489 9.91 -10.36 -37.30
CA VAL A 489 10.49 -11.39 -38.17
C VAL A 489 11.62 -10.78 -38.99
N VAL A 490 11.36 -9.63 -39.62
CA VAL A 490 12.34 -8.92 -40.46
C VAL A 490 13.55 -8.46 -39.64
N LEU A 491 13.30 -7.94 -38.44
CA LEU A 491 14.33 -7.41 -37.54
C LEU A 491 15.01 -8.49 -36.68
N ARG A 492 14.60 -9.76 -36.80
CA ARG A 492 15.12 -10.89 -36.01
C ARG A 492 15.04 -10.63 -34.49
N LEU A 493 13.88 -10.16 -34.04
CA LEU A 493 13.60 -9.77 -32.67
C LEU A 493 12.55 -10.71 -32.01
N PRO A 494 12.81 -12.03 -31.90
CA PRO A 494 11.80 -13.02 -31.52
C PRO A 494 11.33 -12.90 -30.05
N LYS A 495 12.01 -12.09 -29.23
CA LYS A 495 11.63 -11.84 -27.83
C LYS A 495 10.39 -10.95 -27.68
N TRP A 496 10.02 -10.18 -28.70
CA TRP A 496 8.91 -9.23 -28.65
C TRP A 496 7.61 -9.76 -29.27
N THR A 497 7.69 -10.87 -30.00
CA THR A 497 6.57 -11.39 -30.82
C THR A 497 5.35 -11.71 -29.99
N PHE A 498 5.54 -12.42 -28.88
CA PHE A 498 4.44 -12.79 -28.01
C PHE A 498 3.72 -11.56 -27.45
N THR A 499 4.48 -10.58 -26.99
CA THR A 499 3.93 -9.37 -26.34
C THR A 499 3.22 -8.46 -27.34
N LEU A 500 3.75 -8.33 -28.56
CA LEU A 500 3.11 -7.55 -29.62
C LEU A 500 1.89 -8.27 -30.16
N ALA A 501 1.96 -9.59 -30.40
CA ALA A 501 0.80 -10.38 -30.81
C ALA A 501 -0.32 -10.29 -29.77
N ALA A 502 -0.04 -10.51 -28.49
CA ALA A 502 -1.06 -10.47 -27.43
C ALA A 502 -1.73 -9.09 -27.34
N ASN A 503 -0.96 -8.00 -27.34
CA ASN A 503 -1.52 -6.65 -27.27
C ASN A 503 -2.26 -6.27 -28.55
N GLY A 504 -1.76 -6.67 -29.72
CA GLY A 504 -2.43 -6.46 -31.00
C GLY A 504 -3.80 -7.13 -31.03
N HIS A 505 -3.91 -8.37 -30.55
CA HIS A 505 -5.18 -9.08 -30.46
C HIS A 505 -6.16 -8.37 -29.54
N ILE A 506 -5.69 -7.99 -28.34
CA ILE A 506 -6.51 -7.27 -27.38
C ILE A 506 -7.07 -6.00 -28.04
N PHE A 507 -6.22 -5.17 -28.66
CA PHE A 507 -6.62 -3.87 -29.23
C PHE A 507 -7.45 -3.97 -30.49
N VAL A 508 -7.13 -4.85 -31.43
CA VAL A 508 -7.88 -5.00 -32.68
C VAL A 508 -9.28 -5.53 -32.39
N ILE A 509 -9.40 -6.57 -31.54
CA ILE A 509 -10.71 -7.17 -31.21
C ILE A 509 -11.56 -6.16 -30.42
N SER A 510 -11.01 -5.58 -29.36
CA SER A 510 -11.76 -4.62 -28.53
C SER A 510 -12.09 -3.33 -29.30
N GLY A 511 -11.15 -2.78 -30.07
CA GLY A 511 -11.38 -1.60 -30.92
C GLY A 511 -12.44 -1.85 -31.99
N ALA A 512 -12.41 -2.99 -32.67
CA ALA A 512 -13.43 -3.35 -33.65
C ALA A 512 -14.83 -3.49 -33.02
N ILE A 513 -14.90 -4.04 -31.80
CA ILE A 513 -16.16 -4.10 -31.04
C ILE A 513 -16.66 -2.69 -30.70
N THR A 514 -15.78 -1.82 -30.19
CA THR A 514 -16.13 -0.45 -29.77
C THR A 514 -16.58 0.42 -30.94
N VAL A 515 -15.98 0.28 -32.13
CA VAL A 515 -16.41 0.97 -33.36
C VAL A 515 -17.76 0.45 -33.89
N GLY A 516 -18.30 -0.63 -33.31
CA GLY A 516 -19.58 -1.20 -33.73
C GLY A 516 -19.46 -2.09 -34.96
N MET A 517 -18.30 -2.68 -35.22
CA MET A 517 -18.12 -3.67 -36.31
C MET A 517 -18.76 -5.03 -35.99
N VAL A 518 -19.38 -5.18 -34.80
CA VAL A 518 -20.10 -6.38 -34.39
C VAL A 518 -21.35 -6.57 -35.25
N GLY A 519 -21.40 -7.68 -35.99
CA GLY A 519 -22.47 -7.98 -36.96
C GLY A 519 -22.18 -7.52 -38.39
N ASN A 520 -21.07 -6.82 -38.62
CA ASN A 520 -20.58 -6.49 -39.97
C ASN A 520 -19.47 -7.47 -40.38
N PHE A 521 -19.24 -7.62 -41.69
CA PHE A 521 -18.21 -8.50 -42.25
C PHE A 521 -16.78 -8.10 -41.85
N GLY A 522 -16.58 -6.86 -41.36
CA GLY A 522 -15.25 -6.34 -41.01
C GLY A 522 -14.54 -7.03 -39.84
N LEU A 523 -15.27 -7.44 -38.78
CA LEU A 523 -14.65 -8.08 -37.61
C LEU A 523 -14.06 -9.47 -37.95
N PRO A 524 -14.79 -10.39 -38.63
CA PRO A 524 -14.22 -11.66 -39.07
C PRO A 524 -13.01 -11.49 -40.00
N VAL A 525 -13.03 -10.52 -40.92
CA VAL A 525 -11.89 -10.26 -41.80
C VAL A 525 -10.66 -9.83 -41.01
N LEU A 526 -10.81 -8.95 -40.02
CA LEU A 526 -9.70 -8.55 -39.15
C LEU A 526 -9.13 -9.73 -38.36
N MET A 527 -9.99 -10.62 -37.86
CA MET A 527 -9.54 -11.84 -37.18
C MET A 527 -8.80 -12.80 -38.12
N ILE A 528 -9.27 -12.97 -39.35
CA ILE A 528 -8.58 -13.76 -40.38
C ILE A 528 -7.20 -13.14 -40.68
N LEU A 529 -7.13 -11.83 -40.85
CA LEU A 529 -5.85 -11.15 -41.10
C LEU A 529 -4.86 -11.33 -39.94
N MET A 530 -5.32 -11.20 -38.68
CA MET A 530 -4.47 -11.47 -37.52
C MET A 530 -4.00 -12.93 -37.43
N SER A 531 -4.89 -13.88 -37.73
CA SER A 531 -4.56 -15.31 -37.85
C SER A 531 -3.44 -15.53 -38.87
N THR A 532 -3.58 -14.94 -40.08
CA THR A 532 -2.56 -15.06 -41.13
C THR A 532 -1.19 -14.60 -40.63
N GLU A 533 -1.18 -13.47 -39.91
CA GLU A 533 0.05 -12.84 -39.45
C GLU A 533 0.76 -13.70 -38.40
N ILE A 534 0.04 -14.13 -37.35
CA ILE A 534 0.63 -15.00 -36.32
C ILE A 534 1.11 -16.33 -36.93
N TRP A 535 0.33 -16.91 -37.84
CA TRP A 535 0.66 -18.21 -38.40
C TRP A 535 1.94 -18.13 -39.25
N ILE A 536 2.07 -17.10 -40.09
CA ILE A 536 3.29 -16.82 -40.86
C ILE A 536 4.48 -16.60 -39.92
N ILE A 537 4.31 -15.81 -38.85
CA ILE A 537 5.35 -15.59 -37.83
C ILE A 537 5.77 -16.92 -37.19
N GLY A 538 4.83 -17.80 -36.84
CA GLY A 538 5.09 -19.10 -36.23
C GLY A 538 5.84 -20.10 -37.13
N ILE A 539 5.65 -20.00 -38.44
CA ILE A 539 6.43 -20.76 -39.43
C ILE A 539 7.84 -20.17 -39.53
N LEU A 540 7.97 -18.86 -39.77
CA LEU A 540 9.27 -18.22 -40.01
C LEU A 540 10.18 -18.16 -38.77
N GLN A 541 9.61 -18.17 -37.56
CA GLN A 541 10.37 -18.19 -36.31
C GLN A 541 10.54 -19.58 -35.71
N MET A 542 10.04 -20.64 -36.37
CA MET A 542 10.11 -22.01 -35.87
C MET A 542 9.53 -22.15 -34.46
N ARG A 543 8.30 -21.65 -34.28
CA ARG A 543 7.61 -21.67 -32.99
C ARG A 543 6.24 -22.33 -33.10
N LYS A 544 6.15 -23.57 -32.63
CA LYS A 544 4.90 -24.35 -32.60
C LYS A 544 3.74 -23.64 -31.92
N GLY A 545 4.01 -22.91 -30.83
CA GLY A 545 2.98 -22.17 -30.08
C GLY A 545 2.22 -21.15 -30.94
N PHE A 546 2.92 -20.39 -31.78
CA PHE A 546 2.28 -19.42 -32.67
C PHE A 546 1.53 -20.10 -33.82
N ARG A 547 2.02 -21.22 -34.35
CA ARG A 547 1.28 -21.98 -35.38
C ARG A 547 -0.07 -22.48 -34.86
N ILE A 548 -0.11 -22.94 -33.61
CA ILE A 548 -1.35 -23.38 -32.94
C ILE A 548 -2.27 -22.17 -32.67
N TRP A 549 -1.71 -21.05 -32.24
CA TRP A 549 -2.48 -19.83 -32.00
C TRP A 549 -3.11 -19.29 -33.28
N GLY A 550 -2.37 -19.18 -34.38
CA GLY A 550 -2.92 -18.77 -35.68
C GLY A 550 -4.07 -19.69 -36.13
N LEU A 551 -3.90 -21.02 -36.07
CA LEU A 551 -4.99 -21.95 -36.36
C LEU A 551 -6.22 -21.73 -35.46
N SER A 552 -5.99 -21.46 -34.16
CA SER A 552 -7.07 -21.15 -33.22
C SER A 552 -7.80 -19.87 -33.58
N ASP A 553 -7.08 -18.83 -34.01
CA ASP A 553 -7.66 -17.55 -34.42
C ASP A 553 -8.48 -17.70 -35.70
N LEU A 554 -8.03 -18.51 -36.67
CA LEU A 554 -8.82 -18.85 -37.84
C LEU A 554 -10.15 -19.54 -37.47
N VAL A 555 -10.09 -20.53 -36.58
CA VAL A 555 -11.31 -21.20 -36.10
C VAL A 555 -12.22 -20.21 -35.38
N ALA A 556 -11.65 -19.35 -34.52
CA ALA A 556 -12.40 -18.31 -33.82
C ALA A 556 -13.03 -17.31 -34.81
N ALA A 557 -12.35 -16.94 -35.89
CA ALA A 557 -12.86 -16.06 -36.93
C ALA A 557 -14.05 -16.68 -37.68
N ILE A 558 -13.97 -17.98 -38.00
CA ILE A 558 -15.06 -18.72 -38.65
C ILE A 558 -16.28 -18.82 -37.71
N VAL A 559 -16.05 -19.14 -36.43
CA VAL A 559 -17.13 -19.19 -35.42
C VAL A 559 -17.74 -17.80 -35.23
N CYS A 560 -16.92 -16.76 -35.13
CA CYS A 560 -17.36 -15.37 -35.03
C CYS A 560 -18.21 -14.99 -36.24
N PHE A 561 -17.75 -15.31 -37.45
CA PHE A 561 -18.53 -15.14 -38.67
C PHE A 561 -19.88 -15.85 -38.53
N LEU A 562 -19.92 -17.16 -38.28
CA LEU A 562 -21.18 -17.92 -38.20
C LEU A 562 -22.17 -17.44 -37.13
N VAL A 563 -21.69 -16.99 -35.98
CA VAL A 563 -22.54 -16.54 -34.85
C VAL A 563 -23.10 -15.14 -35.10
N PHE A 564 -22.28 -14.22 -35.60
CA PHE A 564 -22.68 -12.82 -35.78
C PHE A 564 -23.27 -12.52 -37.17
N ALA A 565 -23.14 -13.45 -38.13
CA ALA A 565 -23.72 -13.43 -39.49
C ALA A 565 -25.25 -13.54 -39.59
N SER A 566 -26.01 -13.26 -38.53
CA SER A 566 -27.44 -13.62 -38.46
C SER A 566 -28.40 -12.66 -39.20
N GLY A 567 -27.89 -11.65 -39.92
CA GLY A 567 -28.69 -10.70 -40.72
C GLY A 567 -28.11 -10.47 -42.13
N ASP A 568 -29.01 -10.36 -43.12
CA ASP A 568 -28.85 -10.00 -44.54
C ASP A 568 -27.40 -9.78 -45.05
N ILE A 569 -26.58 -10.84 -45.09
CA ILE A 569 -25.21 -10.75 -45.61
C ILE A 569 -25.27 -10.70 -47.14
N GLY A 570 -24.74 -9.63 -47.72
CA GLY A 570 -24.64 -9.50 -49.17
C GLY A 570 -23.75 -10.59 -49.78
N GLN A 571 -24.11 -11.09 -50.96
CA GLN A 571 -23.29 -12.07 -51.71
C GLN A 571 -21.83 -11.61 -51.90
N SER A 572 -21.59 -10.30 -52.00
CA SER A 572 -20.26 -9.70 -52.12
C SER A 572 -19.39 -9.90 -50.89
N GLU A 573 -19.97 -9.88 -49.69
CA GLU A 573 -19.25 -10.00 -48.43
C GLU A 573 -18.82 -11.45 -48.18
N ILE A 574 -19.71 -12.40 -48.47
CA ILE A 574 -19.38 -13.83 -48.42
C ILE A 574 -18.25 -14.16 -49.40
N LEU A 575 -18.30 -13.62 -50.62
CA LEU A 575 -17.25 -13.82 -51.62
C LEU A 575 -15.91 -13.25 -51.16
N LEU A 576 -15.92 -12.06 -50.55
CA LEU A 576 -14.71 -11.44 -49.99
C LEU A 576 -14.12 -12.32 -48.88
N GLY A 577 -14.94 -12.84 -47.97
CA GLY A 577 -14.49 -13.75 -46.91
C GLY A 577 -13.86 -15.03 -47.38
N MET A 578 -14.53 -15.71 -48.31
CA MET A 578 -14.01 -16.94 -48.92
C MET A 578 -12.70 -16.68 -49.67
N THR A 579 -12.56 -15.52 -50.32
CA THR A 579 -11.33 -15.13 -51.01
C THR A 579 -10.19 -14.91 -50.01
N VAL A 580 -10.42 -14.15 -48.94
CA VAL A 580 -9.39 -13.90 -47.90
C VAL A 580 -8.96 -15.22 -47.24
N LEU A 581 -9.90 -16.10 -46.90
CA LEU A 581 -9.62 -17.41 -46.31
C LEU A 581 -8.85 -18.34 -47.27
N ALA A 582 -9.20 -18.34 -48.57
CA ALA A 582 -8.47 -19.11 -49.56
C ALA A 582 -7.02 -18.62 -49.73
N VAL A 583 -6.81 -17.30 -49.70
CA VAL A 583 -5.47 -16.70 -49.76
C VAL A 583 -4.66 -17.06 -48.52
N GLU A 584 -5.23 -16.96 -47.31
CA GLU A 584 -4.58 -17.35 -46.07
C GLU A 584 -4.06 -18.80 -46.13
N LEU A 585 -4.97 -19.74 -46.39
CA LEU A 585 -4.63 -21.17 -46.42
C LEU A 585 -3.60 -21.48 -47.51
N GLY A 586 -3.70 -20.81 -48.67
CA GLY A 586 -2.72 -20.94 -49.75
C GLY A 586 -1.31 -20.49 -49.33
N VAL A 587 -1.21 -19.32 -48.70
CA VAL A 587 0.07 -18.76 -48.22
C VAL A 587 0.70 -19.63 -47.13
N VAL A 588 -0.11 -20.05 -46.16
CA VAL A 588 0.33 -20.89 -45.04
C VAL A 588 0.79 -22.26 -45.54
N ALA A 589 0.03 -22.90 -46.44
CA ALA A 589 0.40 -24.19 -47.00
C ALA A 589 1.70 -24.11 -47.80
N TRP A 590 1.88 -23.05 -48.59
CA TRP A 590 3.11 -22.82 -49.35
C TRP A 590 4.33 -22.62 -48.45
N LEU A 591 4.21 -21.75 -47.43
CA LEU A 591 5.29 -21.51 -46.45
C LEU A 591 5.61 -22.75 -45.60
N GLY A 592 4.60 -23.55 -45.27
CA GLY A 592 4.76 -24.81 -44.55
C GLY A 592 5.51 -25.86 -45.37
N LEU A 593 5.21 -25.98 -46.66
CA LEU A 593 5.94 -26.87 -47.58
C LEU A 593 7.37 -26.39 -47.80
N ALA A 594 7.59 -25.08 -47.95
CA ALA A 594 8.92 -24.51 -48.19
C ALA A 594 9.89 -24.74 -47.02
N ASN A 595 9.39 -24.75 -45.78
CA ASN A 595 10.20 -24.93 -44.56
C ASN A 595 10.02 -26.31 -43.90
N GLN A 596 9.50 -27.29 -44.65
CA GLN A 596 9.09 -28.59 -44.10
C GLN A 596 10.24 -29.32 -43.37
N ASP A 597 11.46 -29.29 -43.92
CA ASP A 597 12.62 -29.98 -43.34
C ASP A 597 13.09 -29.38 -42.00
N GLU A 598 12.87 -28.08 -41.82
CA GLU A 598 13.15 -27.41 -40.55
C GLU A 598 12.01 -27.64 -39.56
N LEU A 599 10.75 -27.65 -40.02
CA LEU A 599 9.56 -27.82 -39.17
C LEU A 599 9.41 -29.23 -38.62
N VAL A 600 9.97 -30.24 -39.29
CA VAL A 600 9.98 -31.63 -38.81
C VAL A 600 10.97 -31.82 -37.65
N LYS A 601 11.96 -30.92 -37.50
CA LYS A 601 12.97 -30.97 -36.44
C LYS A 601 12.54 -30.26 -35.15
N ASP A 602 11.53 -29.38 -35.23
CA ASP A 602 10.90 -28.61 -34.14
C ASP A 602 9.63 -29.31 -33.62
#